data_AF-A0A653URS9-F1
#
_entry.id   AF-A0A653URS9-F1
#
_cell.length_a   1.000
_cell.length_b   1.000
_cell.length_c   1.000
_cell.angle_alpha   90.00
_cell.angle_beta   90.00
_cell.angle_gamma   90.00
#
_symmetry.space_group_name_H-M   'P 1'
#
loop_
_entity.id
_entity.type
_entity.pdbx_description
1 polymer ?
#
loop_
_entity_poly.entity_id
_entity_poly.type
_entity_poly.pdbx_seq_one_letter_code
_entity_poly.pdbx_strand_id
1 'polypeptide(L)'
;MKKTLIISLSVIFLIILSITIYWNLPIEITRKSDIKSGNKIVENIENYRKNSYKLPEVNDWQTLEQLGLQKDDPAKPVYNKDEIGNYELIYDDGLGGPYLLWNSTEKKWTIDQPKIK
;
A
#
# COMPACT_ATOMS: atom_id res chain seq x y z
N MET A 1 1.32 -2.69 48.03
CA MET A 1 1.07 -3.92 47.24
C MET A 1 -0.24 -3.87 46.45
N LYS A 2 -1.43 -3.76 47.08
CA LYS A 2 -2.71 -3.69 46.36
C LYS A 2 -2.81 -2.55 45.34
N LYS A 3 -2.39 -1.33 45.71
CA LYS A 3 -2.38 -0.16 44.80
C LYS A 3 -1.46 -0.35 43.60
N THR A 4 -0.26 -0.90 43.81
CA THR A 4 0.70 -1.22 42.76
C THR A 4 0.11 -2.25 41.78
N LEU A 5 -0.55 -3.29 42.29
CA LEU A 5 -1.19 -4.31 41.48
C LEU A 5 -2.34 -3.75 40.62
N ILE A 6 -3.16 -2.87 41.19
CA ILE A 6 -4.23 -2.18 40.45
C ILE A 6 -3.65 -1.31 39.34
N ILE A 7 -2.60 -0.53 39.63
CA ILE A 7 -1.94 0.33 38.65
C ILE A 7 -1.37 -0.51 37.50
N SER A 8 -0.64 -1.59 37.81
CA SER A 8 -0.08 -2.48 36.79
C SER A 8 -1.16 -3.10 35.91
N LEU A 9 -2.28 -3.54 36.50
CA LEU A 9 -3.39 -4.11 35.74
C LEU A 9 -4.07 -3.07 34.84
N SER A 10 -4.26 -1.84 35.33
CA SER A 10 -4.80 -0.74 34.54
C SER A 10 -3.90 -0.39 33.35
N VAL A 11 -2.58 -0.39 33.54
CA VAL A 11 -1.63 -0.14 32.44
C VAL A 11 -1.70 -1.25 31.39
N ILE A 12 -1.73 -2.52 31.81
CA ILE A 12 -1.89 -3.66 30.88
C ILE A 12 -3.20 -3.54 30.11
N PHE A 13 -4.30 -3.21 30.79
CA PHE A 13 -5.59 -3.01 30.16
C PHE A 13 -5.56 -1.88 29.12
N LEU A 14 -4.92 -0.75 29.44
CA LEU A 14 -4.72 0.36 28.51
C LEU A 14 -3.92 -0.06 27.27
N ILE A 15 -2.84 -0.82 27.45
CA ILE A 15 -2.02 -1.30 26.33
C ILE A 15 -2.84 -2.20 25.41
N ILE A 16 -3.58 -3.16 25.97
CA ILE A 16 -4.44 -4.07 25.20
C ILE A 16 -5.49 -3.25 24.43
N LEU A 17 -6.16 -2.31 25.10
CA LEU A 17 -7.16 -1.44 24.47
C LEU A 17 -6.56 -0.62 23.31
N SER A 18 -5.36 -0.05 23.49
CA SER A 18 -4.68 0.70 22.43
C SER A 18 -4.35 -0.19 21.23
N ILE A 19 -3.85 -1.41 21.45
CA ILE A 19 -3.55 -2.36 20.36
C ILE A 19 -4.83 -2.73 19.62
N THR A 20 -5.92 -3.04 20.34
CA THR A 20 -7.21 -3.37 19.73
C THR A 20 -7.78 -2.22 18.90
N ILE A 21 -7.67 -0.98 19.38
CA ILE A 21 -8.10 0.19 18.62
C ILE A 21 -7.26 0.32 17.35
N TYR A 22 -5.93 0.23 17.47
CA TYR A 22 -5.02 0.36 16.33
C TYR A 22 -5.31 -0.67 15.23
N TRP A 23 -5.56 -1.94 15.60
CA TRP A 23 -5.86 -3.01 14.65
C TRP A 23 -7.22 -2.85 13.95
N ASN A 24 -8.16 -2.11 14.54
CA ASN A 24 -9.47 -1.83 13.94
C ASN A 24 -9.52 -0.50 13.18
N LEU A 25 -8.40 0.23 13.07
CA LEU A 25 -8.37 1.47 12.29
C LEU A 25 -8.44 1.16 10.79
N PRO A 26 -9.23 1.93 10.02
CA PRO A 26 -9.23 1.85 8.56
C PRO A 26 -7.84 2.06 7.96
N ILE A 27 -7.59 1.41 6.82
CA ILE A 27 -6.28 1.42 6.14
C ILE A 27 -5.93 2.81 5.62
N GLU A 28 -6.93 3.64 5.34
CA GLU A 28 -6.80 5.03 4.94
C GLU A 28 -6.13 5.88 6.01
N ILE A 29 -6.20 5.44 7.28
CA ILE A 29 -5.56 6.08 8.42
C ILE A 29 -4.17 5.48 8.64
N THR A 30 -4.09 4.15 8.77
CA THR A 30 -2.83 3.47 9.13
C THR A 30 -1.79 3.52 8.02
N ARG A 31 -2.22 3.60 6.75
CA ARG A 31 -1.36 3.67 5.55
C ARG A 31 -1.51 4.97 4.77
N LYS A 32 -1.95 6.05 5.43
CA LYS A 32 -2.25 7.35 4.80
C LYS A 32 -1.13 7.89 3.92
N SER A 33 0.13 7.79 4.38
CA SER A 33 1.30 8.31 3.65
C SER A 33 1.54 7.53 2.35
N ASP A 34 1.49 6.20 2.43
CA ASP A 34 1.69 5.29 1.31
C ASP A 34 0.57 5.44 0.28
N ILE A 35 -0.69 5.51 0.73
CA ILE A 35 -1.85 5.75 -0.13
C ILE A 35 -1.74 7.10 -0.84
N LYS A 36 -1.33 8.16 -0.13
CA LYS A 36 -1.15 9.49 -0.73
C LYS A 36 -0.07 9.46 -1.82
N SER A 37 1.07 8.82 -1.56
CA SER A 37 2.16 8.70 -2.52
C SER A 37 1.78 7.82 -3.70
N GLY A 38 1.10 6.70 -3.43
CA GLY A 38 0.61 5.77 -4.43
C GLY A 38 -0.43 6.39 -5.34
N ASN A 39 -1.36 7.18 -4.81
CA ASN A 39 -2.35 7.92 -5.61
C ASN A 39 -1.70 8.86 -6.63
N LYS A 40 -0.57 9.49 -6.28
CA LYS A 40 0.19 10.32 -7.22
C LYS A 40 0.78 9.48 -8.36
N ILE A 41 1.29 8.29 -8.06
CA ILE A 41 1.81 7.34 -9.07
C ILE A 41 0.66 6.87 -9.97
N VAL A 42 -0.49 6.50 -9.40
CA VAL A 42 -1.72 6.14 -10.14
C VAL A 42 -2.09 7.25 -11.11
N GLU A 43 -2.17 8.50 -10.65
CA GLU A 43 -2.47 9.66 -11.49
C GLU A 43 -1.48 9.81 -12.66
N ASN A 44 -0.18 9.66 -12.40
CA ASN A 44 0.85 9.70 -13.43
C ASN A 44 0.67 8.59 -14.46
N ILE A 45 0.40 7.35 -14.03
CA ILE A 45 0.15 6.20 -14.91
C ILE A 45 -1.10 6.43 -15.77
N GLU A 46 -2.19 6.94 -15.19
CA GLU A 46 -3.42 7.23 -15.95
C GLU A 46 -3.20 8.35 -16.96
N ASN A 47 -2.41 9.38 -16.62
CA ASN A 47 -2.04 10.44 -17.55
C ASN A 47 -1.16 9.91 -18.69
N TYR A 48 -0.19 9.05 -18.38
CA TYR A 48 0.61 8.34 -19.39
C TYR A 48 -0.27 7.52 -20.33
N ARG A 49 -1.23 6.77 -19.78
CA ARG A 49 -2.18 5.96 -20.55
C ARG A 49 -3.03 6.80 -21.50
N LYS A 50 -3.53 7.95 -21.04
CA LYS A 50 -4.30 8.88 -21.89
C LYS A 50 -3.49 9.43 -23.06
N ASN A 51 -2.21 9.69 -22.84
CA ASN A 51 -1.33 10.31 -23.85
C ASN A 51 -0.73 9.30 -24.83
N SER A 52 -0.41 8.10 -24.37
CA SER A 52 0.26 7.06 -25.16
C SER A 52 -0.67 5.95 -25.66
N TYR A 53 -1.93 5.94 -25.20
CA TYR A 53 -2.92 4.88 -25.42
C TYR A 53 -2.52 3.50 -24.90
N LYS A 54 -1.48 3.40 -24.07
CA LYS A 54 -1.00 2.16 -23.47
C LYS A 54 -0.54 2.35 -22.03
N LEU A 55 -0.49 1.26 -21.27
CA LEU A 55 0.18 1.24 -19.97
C LEU A 55 1.70 1.22 -20.14
N PRO A 56 2.48 1.75 -19.17
CA PRO A 56 3.94 1.60 -19.19
C PRO A 56 4.35 0.12 -19.12
N GLU A 57 5.49 -0.22 -19.72
CA GLU A 57 6.01 -1.60 -19.67
C GLU A 57 6.67 -1.88 -18.30
N VAL A 58 6.44 -3.08 -17.75
CA VAL A 58 6.89 -3.48 -16.39
C VAL A 58 8.41 -3.37 -16.22
N ASN A 59 9.16 -3.56 -17.29
CA ASN A 59 10.62 -3.52 -17.28
C ASN A 59 11.22 -2.22 -17.84
N ASP A 60 10.38 -1.26 -18.27
CA ASP A 60 10.83 0.05 -18.74
C ASP A 60 11.06 1.00 -17.54
N TRP A 61 12.12 0.73 -16.79
CA TRP A 61 12.45 1.47 -15.57
C TRP A 61 12.66 2.97 -15.82
N GLN A 62 13.14 3.36 -17.00
CA GLN A 62 13.28 4.77 -17.35
C GLN A 62 11.90 5.47 -17.34
N THR A 63 10.88 4.84 -17.94
CA THR A 63 9.51 5.37 -17.90
C THR A 63 8.93 5.28 -16.48
N LEU A 64 9.09 4.14 -15.80
CA LEU A 64 8.52 3.93 -14.46
C LEU A 64 9.07 4.93 -13.41
N GLU A 65 10.37 5.25 -13.47
CA GLU A 65 10.99 6.26 -12.61
C GLU A 65 10.38 7.65 -12.82
N GLN A 66 10.11 8.04 -14.07
CA GLN A 66 9.44 9.30 -14.39
C GLN A 66 8.01 9.35 -13.84
N LEU A 67 7.36 8.19 -13.69
CA LEU A 67 6.01 8.06 -13.11
C LEU A 67 6.03 8.05 -11.57
N GLY A 68 7.21 8.00 -10.94
CA GLY A 68 7.39 8.07 -9.49
C GLY A 68 7.60 6.73 -8.80
N LEU A 69 7.79 5.65 -9.57
CA LEU A 69 8.27 4.36 -9.07
C LEU A 69 9.80 4.40 -8.93
N GLN A 70 10.37 3.45 -8.21
CA GLN A 70 11.82 3.33 -8.09
C GLN A 70 12.18 1.87 -7.95
N LYS A 71 13.22 1.45 -8.67
CA LYS A 71 13.72 0.08 -8.59
C LYS A 71 14.43 -0.13 -7.26
N ASP A 72 14.21 -1.29 -6.64
CA ASP A 72 14.89 -1.73 -5.42
C ASP A 72 14.73 -0.80 -4.20
N ASP A 73 13.70 0.07 -4.19
CA ASP A 73 13.33 0.89 -3.02
C ASP A 73 12.11 0.28 -2.31
N PRO A 74 12.27 -0.28 -1.09
CA PRO A 74 11.16 -0.89 -0.35
C PRO A 74 10.10 0.11 0.12
N ALA A 75 10.40 1.42 0.10
CA ALA A 75 9.41 2.46 0.40
C ALA A 75 8.53 2.79 -0.82
N LYS A 76 8.81 2.22 -1.99
CA LYS A 76 8.05 2.43 -3.22
C LYS A 76 7.28 1.17 -3.61
N PRO A 77 6.10 1.33 -4.22
CA PRO A 77 5.35 0.18 -4.66
C PRO A 77 6.00 -0.44 -5.89
N VAL A 78 5.86 -1.75 -6.03
CA VAL A 78 6.14 -2.49 -7.25
C VAL A 78 4.95 -2.34 -8.20
N TYR A 79 5.23 -2.15 -9.48
CA TYR A 79 4.23 -2.07 -10.55
C TYR A 79 4.17 -3.38 -11.33
N ASN A 80 2.96 -3.89 -11.53
CA ASN A 80 2.69 -5.02 -12.43
C ASN A 80 1.44 -4.73 -13.27
N LYS A 81 1.36 -5.29 -14.47
CA LYS A 81 0.19 -5.19 -15.35
C LYS A 81 -0.16 -6.54 -15.98
N ASP A 82 -1.42 -6.70 -16.32
CA ASP A 82 -1.87 -7.80 -17.18
C ASP A 82 -1.85 -7.40 -18.66
N GLU A 83 -2.10 -8.36 -19.54
CA GLU A 83 -2.18 -8.15 -20.99
C GLU A 83 -3.43 -7.38 -21.43
N ILE A 84 -4.46 -7.29 -20.57
CA ILE A 84 -5.78 -6.74 -20.90
C ILE A 84 -5.87 -5.25 -20.50
N GLY A 85 -4.83 -4.70 -19.88
CA GLY A 85 -4.72 -3.28 -19.55
C GLY A 85 -5.18 -2.92 -18.14
N ASN A 86 -5.12 -3.88 -17.21
CA ASN A 86 -5.19 -3.65 -15.77
C ASN A 86 -3.79 -3.65 -15.16
N TYR A 87 -3.62 -3.00 -14.02
CA TYR A 87 -2.38 -2.97 -13.27
C TYR A 87 -2.60 -2.90 -11.77
N GLU A 88 -1.55 -3.25 -11.05
CA GLU A 88 -1.46 -3.16 -9.60
C GLU A 88 -0.23 -2.37 -9.17
N LEU A 89 -0.37 -1.68 -8.02
CA LEU A 89 0.74 -1.14 -7.25
C LEU A 89 0.78 -1.85 -5.90
N ILE A 90 1.93 -2.43 -5.56
CA ILE A 90 2.09 -3.32 -4.41
C ILE A 90 3.19 -2.78 -3.51
N TYR A 91 2.85 -2.33 -2.31
CA TYR A 91 3.87 -2.02 -1.30
C TYR A 91 4.32 -3.31 -0.63
N ASP A 92 5.39 -3.90 -1.16
CA ASP A 92 6.01 -5.12 -0.65
C ASP A 92 7.05 -4.77 0.44
N ASP A 93 6.79 -5.23 1.66
CA ASP A 93 7.68 -5.08 2.81
C ASP A 93 8.62 -6.29 3.00
N GLY A 94 8.57 -7.27 2.10
CA GLY A 94 9.36 -8.50 2.13
C GLY A 94 8.84 -9.56 3.11
N LEU A 95 7.66 -9.37 3.72
CA LEU A 95 7.12 -10.27 4.74
C LEU A 95 6.10 -11.29 4.22
N GLY A 96 5.87 -11.36 2.90
CA GLY A 96 4.96 -12.34 2.29
C GLY A 96 3.47 -11.95 2.31
N GLY A 97 3.16 -10.69 2.63
CA GLY A 97 1.82 -10.12 2.59
C GLY A 97 0.92 -10.57 3.75
N PRO A 98 -0.34 -10.10 3.79
CA PRO A 98 -1.03 -9.29 2.79
C PRO A 98 -0.45 -7.87 2.66
N TYR A 99 -0.49 -7.31 1.45
CA TYR A 99 0.18 -6.04 1.13
C TYR A 99 -0.82 -4.90 1.03
N LEU A 100 -0.33 -3.67 1.20
CA LEU A 100 -1.09 -2.51 0.73
C LEU A 100 -1.05 -2.47 -0.79
N LEU A 101 -2.21 -2.68 -1.40
CA LEU A 101 -2.36 -2.92 -2.82
C LEU A 101 -3.39 -1.98 -3.45
N TRP A 102 -3.02 -1.34 -4.56
CA TRP A 102 -3.96 -0.68 -5.47
C TRP A 102 -4.23 -1.59 -6.65
N ASN A 103 -5.51 -1.75 -7.01
CA ASN A 103 -5.93 -2.51 -8.18
C ASN A 103 -6.72 -1.59 -9.13
N SER A 104 -6.33 -1.52 -10.40
CA SER A 104 -6.97 -0.62 -11.37
C SER A 104 -8.40 -1.03 -11.76
N THR A 105 -8.77 -2.30 -11.58
CA THR A 105 -10.12 -2.81 -11.84
C THR A 105 -11.07 -2.41 -10.71
N GLU A 106 -10.65 -2.61 -9.46
CA GLU A 106 -11.45 -2.26 -8.28
C GLU A 106 -11.37 -0.77 -7.92
N LYS A 107 -10.33 -0.07 -8.37
CA LYS A 107 -10.06 1.35 -8.14
C LYS A 107 -10.05 1.76 -6.66
N LYS A 108 -9.49 0.89 -5.82
CA LYS A 108 -9.34 1.13 -4.38
C LYS A 108 -8.04 0.53 -3.86
N TRP A 109 -7.57 1.10 -2.76
CA TRP A 109 -6.53 0.49 -1.93
C TRP A 109 -7.14 -0.58 -1.05
N THR A 110 -6.43 -1.70 -0.87
CA THR A 110 -6.84 -2.81 -0.01
C THR A 110 -5.62 -3.42 0.68
N ILE A 111 -5.87 -4.24 1.69
CA ILE A 111 -4.87 -5.16 2.27
C ILE A 111 -5.21 -6.54 1.74
N ASP A 112 -4.47 -6.99 0.73
CA ASP A 112 -4.77 -8.24 0.00
C ASP A 112 -3.49 -8.84 -0.61
N GLN A 113 -3.62 -10.02 -1.20
CA GLN A 113 -2.58 -10.62 -2.05
C GLN A 113 -2.67 -10.07 -3.48
N PRO A 114 -1.55 -10.03 -4.23
CA PRO A 114 -1.56 -9.62 -5.63
C PRO A 114 -2.50 -10.48 -6.47
N LYS A 115 -3.33 -9.83 -7.29
CA LYS A 115 -4.31 -10.51 -8.14
C LYS A 115 -3.82 -10.59 -9.58
N ILE A 116 -2.95 -9.67 -9.97
CA ILE A 116 -2.29 -9.66 -11.27
C ILE A 116 -0.92 -10.34 -11.14
N LYS A 117 -0.66 -11.31 -12.02
CA LYS A 117 0.61 -12.05 -12.10
C LYS A 117 1.42 -11.62 -13.30
#